data_AF-A0AAV7JSS5-F1
#
_entry.id   AF-A0AAV7JSS5-F1
#
_cell.length_a   1.000
_cell.length_b   1.000
_cell.length_c   1.000
_cell.angle_alpha   90.00
_cell.angle_beta   90.00
_cell.angle_gamma   90.00
#
_symmetry.space_group_name_H-M   'P 1'
#
loop_
_entity.id
_entity.type
_entity.pdbx_description
1 polymer ?
#
loop_
_entity_poly.entity_id
_entity_poly.type
_entity_poly.pdbx_seq_one_letter_code
_entity_poly.pdbx_strand_id
1 'polypeptide(L)'
;MRSVYSKYGDKVEVATFFAESLMNLAPWKLWTRYPEYKEGIPETGELVKVLENALKQSPQHPGLCHFYIHAMELSATPEKALPCANVFRDTVKDYGHLIHMASHIDMWIGHYQQAMEVNQLAIEADKRYMLTSKVENNFYKVGRMHTIHSAIWAAMFIGQFGKSLQLTEGILEYLTKEAITCKIGEVPIGTMFLEPMRVIIWEVLVRFGKWEDIVKRPIEQDKDLYPSSIAMSRYARAVAYAALGKVAEAEVERDLFYESLKDKSLAERFLLNNIMYDPEQLGKGILDVAESVLNGEIEYRKGNYHQAFDHLRLAVKRDASLIYDEPWSWMMPTRHVLGALLLEHGDFQEAEAVYREDLINYKDNMWSLLGLHQTLKAQNKLEEAKSIFEKYQKASVYADIKVGASCLCASKMCS
;
A
#
# COMPACT_ATOMS: atom_id res chain seq x y z
N MET A 1 -1.55 -19.00 -26.78
CA MET A 1 -0.13 -18.64 -27.01
C MET A 1 0.86 -19.80 -26.92
N ARG A 2 0.69 -20.78 -26.01
CA ARG A 2 1.64 -21.91 -25.82
C ARG A 2 2.08 -22.62 -27.12
N SER A 3 1.16 -22.96 -28.01
CA SER A 3 1.48 -23.59 -29.31
C SER A 3 2.34 -22.70 -30.22
N VAL A 4 2.13 -21.37 -30.18
CA VAL A 4 2.91 -20.40 -30.95
C VAL A 4 4.32 -20.28 -30.35
N TYR A 5 4.43 -20.20 -29.02
CA TYR A 5 5.71 -20.18 -28.32
C TYR A 5 6.53 -21.45 -28.55
N SER A 6 5.90 -22.62 -28.59
CA SER A 6 6.60 -23.87 -28.89
C SER A 6 7.24 -23.89 -30.28
N LYS A 7 6.71 -23.13 -31.25
CA LYS A 7 7.21 -23.09 -32.63
C LYS A 7 8.14 -21.91 -32.90
N TYR A 8 7.97 -20.80 -32.18
CA TYR A 8 8.64 -19.53 -32.44
C TYR A 8 9.20 -18.87 -31.17
N GLY A 9 9.50 -19.66 -30.13
CA GLY A 9 9.92 -19.18 -28.81
C GLY A 9 11.32 -18.55 -28.78
N ASP A 10 12.09 -18.67 -29.87
CA ASP A 10 13.33 -17.93 -30.10
C ASP A 10 13.06 -16.45 -30.45
N LYS A 11 11.83 -16.10 -30.87
CA LYS A 11 11.45 -14.70 -31.13
C LYS A 11 11.03 -14.02 -29.84
N VAL A 12 11.76 -12.97 -29.47
CA VAL A 12 11.54 -12.20 -28.22
C VAL A 12 10.12 -11.63 -28.11
N GLU A 13 9.51 -11.24 -29.22
CA GLU A 13 8.11 -10.77 -29.24
C GLU A 13 7.12 -11.88 -28.91
N VAL A 14 7.34 -13.10 -29.43
CA VAL A 14 6.49 -14.25 -29.13
C VAL A 14 6.65 -14.67 -27.66
N ALA A 15 7.87 -14.62 -27.14
CA ALA A 15 8.13 -14.85 -25.72
C ALA A 15 7.42 -13.82 -24.83
N THR A 16 7.44 -12.54 -25.24
CA THR A 16 6.79 -11.43 -24.53
C THR A 16 5.28 -11.64 -24.43
N PHE A 17 4.59 -11.87 -25.57
CA PHE A 17 3.14 -12.12 -25.56
C PHE A 17 2.76 -13.45 -24.89
N PHE A 18 3.66 -14.45 -24.92
CA PHE A 18 3.41 -15.69 -24.19
C PHE A 18 3.48 -15.46 -22.67
N ALA A 19 4.49 -14.74 -22.20
CA ALA A 19 4.61 -14.36 -20.79
C ALA A 19 3.38 -13.57 -20.31
N GLU A 20 2.97 -12.53 -21.04
CA GLU A 20 1.74 -11.78 -20.77
C GLU A 20 0.52 -12.71 -20.67
N SER A 21 0.36 -13.63 -21.62
CA SER A 21 -0.77 -14.56 -21.62
C SER A 21 -0.78 -15.50 -20.41
N LEU A 22 0.39 -15.89 -19.89
CA LEU A 22 0.51 -16.71 -18.67
C LEU A 22 0.12 -15.88 -17.44
N MET A 23 0.57 -14.62 -17.36
CA MET A 23 0.20 -13.72 -16.26
C MET A 23 -1.33 -13.52 -16.18
N ASN A 24 -1.99 -13.39 -17.33
CA ASN A 24 -3.43 -13.20 -17.41
C ASN A 24 -4.26 -14.44 -16.98
N LEU A 25 -3.64 -15.62 -16.80
CA LEU A 25 -4.35 -16.79 -16.27
C LEU A 25 -4.64 -16.66 -14.77
N ALA A 26 -3.85 -15.86 -14.04
CA ALA A 26 -4.08 -15.62 -12.63
C ALA A 26 -3.64 -14.19 -12.24
N PRO A 27 -4.43 -13.18 -12.63
CA PRO A 27 -4.12 -11.79 -12.32
C PRO A 27 -3.95 -11.62 -10.80
N TRP A 28 -2.83 -11.03 -10.40
CA TRP A 28 -2.49 -10.70 -9.01
C TRP A 28 -2.30 -11.91 -8.07
N LYS A 29 -2.06 -13.11 -8.62
CA LYS A 29 -1.89 -14.36 -7.86
C LYS A 29 -0.60 -15.12 -8.22
N LEU A 30 0.42 -14.40 -8.68
CA LEU A 30 1.67 -15.03 -9.13
C LEU A 30 2.47 -15.62 -7.97
N TRP A 31 2.50 -14.92 -6.83
CA TRP A 31 3.21 -15.33 -5.62
C TRP A 31 2.33 -15.27 -4.39
N THR A 32 2.82 -15.91 -3.34
CA THR A 32 2.19 -15.95 -2.02
C THR A 32 2.83 -14.91 -1.11
N ARG A 33 2.01 -14.03 -0.50
CA ARG A 33 2.47 -12.93 0.40
C ARG A 33 3.02 -13.43 1.74
N TYR A 34 2.36 -14.42 2.35
CA TYR A 34 2.92 -15.19 3.47
C TYR A 34 2.58 -16.67 3.27
N PRO A 35 3.49 -17.61 3.59
CA PRO A 35 3.31 -19.05 3.29
C PRO A 35 1.98 -19.66 3.75
N GLU A 36 1.35 -19.09 4.78
CA GLU A 36 0.06 -19.50 5.33
C GLU A 36 -1.17 -18.90 4.62
N TYR A 37 -0.99 -17.99 3.66
CA TYR A 37 -2.04 -17.41 2.83
C TYR A 37 -1.90 -17.86 1.36
N LYS A 38 -2.94 -17.57 0.54
CA LYS A 38 -3.15 -18.05 -0.84
C LYS A 38 -1.88 -18.49 -1.60
N GLU A 39 -1.87 -19.75 -2.04
CA GLU A 39 -0.81 -20.30 -2.88
C GLU A 39 -0.70 -19.54 -4.22
N GLY A 40 0.54 -19.24 -4.63
CA GLY A 40 0.84 -18.73 -5.96
C GLY A 40 0.52 -19.79 -7.03
N ILE A 41 0.37 -19.35 -8.28
CA ILE A 41 0.00 -20.29 -9.34
C ILE A 41 1.16 -21.18 -9.80
N PRO A 42 0.89 -22.45 -10.19
CA PRO A 42 1.91 -23.34 -10.74
C PRO A 42 2.65 -22.77 -11.97
N GLU A 43 1.95 -21.98 -12.77
CA GLU A 43 2.47 -21.38 -14.01
C GLU A 43 3.51 -20.27 -13.76
N THR A 44 3.64 -19.73 -12.54
CA THR A 44 4.61 -18.66 -12.23
C THR A 44 6.04 -19.11 -12.53
N GLY A 45 6.38 -20.38 -12.25
CA GLY A 45 7.70 -20.93 -12.58
C GLY A 45 7.97 -20.99 -14.08
N GLU A 46 6.95 -21.31 -14.89
CA GLU A 46 7.06 -21.28 -16.35
C GLU A 46 7.21 -19.84 -16.87
N LEU A 47 6.39 -18.92 -16.38
CA LEU A 47 6.43 -17.50 -16.71
C LEU A 47 7.84 -16.91 -16.50
N VAL A 48 8.40 -17.09 -15.30
CA VAL A 48 9.74 -16.60 -14.96
C VAL A 48 10.79 -17.22 -15.89
N LYS A 49 10.71 -18.52 -16.16
CA LYS A 49 11.66 -19.21 -17.05
C LYS A 49 11.58 -18.70 -18.50
N VAL A 50 10.37 -18.42 -19.01
CA VAL A 50 10.18 -17.84 -20.35
C VAL A 50 10.85 -16.47 -20.43
N LEU A 51 10.61 -15.61 -19.43
CA LEU A 51 11.16 -14.26 -19.35
C LEU A 51 12.69 -14.26 -19.20
N GLU A 52 13.24 -15.03 -18.24
CA GLU A 52 14.69 -15.13 -18.01
C GLU A 52 15.42 -15.65 -19.26
N ASN A 53 14.84 -16.57 -20.02
CA ASN A 53 15.45 -17.06 -21.26
C ASN A 53 15.41 -16.04 -22.40
N ALA A 54 14.33 -15.28 -22.53
CA ALA A 54 14.22 -14.23 -23.55
C ALA A 54 15.13 -13.03 -23.23
N LEU A 55 15.26 -12.66 -21.95
CA LEU A 55 16.13 -11.58 -21.49
C LEU A 55 17.62 -11.84 -21.73
N LYS A 56 18.05 -13.11 -21.79
CA LYS A 56 19.44 -13.46 -22.21
C LYS A 56 19.75 -12.99 -23.63
N GLN A 57 18.74 -12.93 -24.50
CA GLN A 57 18.89 -12.52 -25.90
C GLN A 57 18.66 -11.01 -26.08
N SER A 58 17.72 -10.44 -25.33
CA SER A 58 17.39 -9.01 -25.41
C SER A 58 17.17 -8.41 -24.01
N PRO A 59 18.25 -8.09 -23.29
CA PRO A 59 18.17 -7.69 -21.87
C PRO A 59 17.54 -6.31 -21.64
N GLN A 60 17.40 -5.49 -22.70
CA GLN A 60 16.80 -4.15 -22.63
C GLN A 60 15.43 -4.09 -23.32
N HIS A 61 14.85 -5.22 -23.70
CA HIS A 61 13.57 -5.24 -24.39
C HIS A 61 12.45 -4.75 -23.46
N PRO A 62 11.74 -3.66 -23.79
CA PRO A 62 10.82 -3.02 -22.86
C PRO A 62 9.68 -3.95 -22.42
N GLY A 63 9.09 -4.73 -23.33
CA GLY A 63 8.05 -5.70 -22.97
C GLY A 63 8.52 -6.81 -22.02
N LEU A 64 9.74 -7.34 -22.21
CA LEU A 64 10.29 -8.37 -21.34
C LEU A 64 10.66 -7.78 -19.97
N CYS A 65 11.29 -6.61 -19.95
CA CYS A 65 11.61 -5.90 -18.72
C CYS A 65 10.34 -5.58 -17.90
N HIS A 66 9.29 -5.10 -18.56
CA HIS A 66 8.02 -4.77 -17.94
C HIS A 66 7.38 -5.99 -17.27
N PHE A 67 7.19 -7.08 -18.02
CA PHE A 67 6.57 -8.28 -17.48
C PHE A 67 7.47 -9.02 -16.48
N TYR A 68 8.79 -8.93 -16.61
CA TYR A 68 9.71 -9.50 -15.62
C TYR A 68 9.71 -8.74 -14.30
N ILE A 69 9.58 -7.42 -14.32
CA ILE A 69 9.35 -6.65 -13.09
C ILE A 69 8.09 -7.18 -12.39
N HIS A 70 6.95 -7.19 -13.10
CA HIS A 70 5.69 -7.65 -12.51
C HIS A 70 5.73 -9.11 -12.04
N ALA A 71 6.39 -9.98 -12.81
CA ALA A 71 6.52 -11.38 -12.46
C ALA A 71 7.43 -11.61 -11.24
N MET A 72 8.25 -10.65 -10.84
CA MET A 72 9.18 -10.79 -9.71
C MET A 72 8.74 -10.06 -8.45
N GLU A 73 7.70 -9.23 -8.51
CA GLU A 73 7.04 -8.64 -7.34
C GLU A 73 6.60 -9.72 -6.35
N LEU A 74 6.74 -9.49 -5.04
CA LEU A 74 6.47 -10.49 -3.98
C LEU A 74 7.22 -11.83 -4.09
N SER A 75 8.10 -12.02 -5.06
CA SER A 75 8.89 -13.25 -5.16
C SER A 75 9.90 -13.35 -4.00
N ALA A 76 10.53 -14.52 -3.83
CA ALA A 76 11.62 -14.68 -2.87
C ALA A 76 12.90 -13.92 -3.25
N THR A 77 13.04 -13.52 -4.53
CA THR A 77 14.25 -12.87 -5.07
C THR A 77 13.90 -11.71 -6.01
N PRO A 78 13.15 -10.68 -5.55
CA PRO A 78 12.73 -9.56 -6.38
C PRO A 78 13.91 -8.78 -6.97
N GLU A 79 15.06 -8.78 -6.28
CA GLU A 79 16.30 -8.13 -6.73
C GLU A 79 16.81 -8.63 -8.09
N LYS A 80 16.42 -9.83 -8.53
CA LYS A 80 16.77 -10.32 -9.88
C LYS A 80 16.20 -9.46 -11.00
N ALA A 81 15.11 -8.73 -10.78
CA ALA A 81 14.50 -7.84 -11.75
C ALA A 81 15.11 -6.43 -11.75
N LEU A 82 16.06 -6.13 -10.85
CA LEU A 82 16.71 -4.82 -10.78
C LEU A 82 17.36 -4.37 -12.11
N PRO A 83 18.02 -5.24 -12.90
CA PRO A 83 18.51 -4.84 -14.23
C PRO A 83 17.39 -4.32 -15.16
N CYS A 84 16.21 -4.96 -15.13
CA CYS A 84 15.05 -4.51 -15.90
C CYS A 84 14.47 -3.19 -15.38
N ALA A 85 14.41 -3.02 -14.04
CA ALA A 85 14.04 -1.75 -13.43
C ALA A 85 14.98 -0.60 -13.85
N ASN A 86 16.29 -0.86 -13.89
CA ASN A 86 17.30 0.10 -14.33
C ASN A 86 17.13 0.51 -15.80
N VAL A 87 16.74 -0.42 -16.69
CA VAL A 87 16.45 -0.09 -18.10
C VAL A 87 15.43 1.03 -18.19
N PHE A 88 14.35 0.97 -17.42
CA PHE A 88 13.35 2.04 -17.46
C PHE A 88 13.81 3.33 -16.81
N ARG A 89 14.55 3.24 -15.70
CA ARG A 89 15.12 4.41 -15.02
C ARG A 89 16.08 5.20 -15.93
N ASP A 90 16.85 4.50 -16.74
CA ASP A 90 17.93 5.12 -17.52
C ASP A 90 17.51 5.56 -18.92
N THR A 91 16.53 4.89 -19.52
CA THR A 91 16.20 5.07 -20.95
C THR A 91 14.88 5.78 -21.22
N VAL A 92 13.92 5.73 -20.30
CA VAL A 92 12.57 6.30 -20.50
C VAL A 92 12.48 7.67 -19.83
N LYS A 93 12.01 8.68 -20.57
CA LYS A 93 11.93 10.07 -20.06
C LYS A 93 10.52 10.66 -20.03
N ASP A 94 9.66 10.27 -20.96
CA ASP A 94 8.35 10.91 -21.17
C ASP A 94 7.17 9.93 -21.17
N TYR A 95 7.36 8.75 -20.58
CA TYR A 95 6.28 7.77 -20.38
C TYR A 95 6.24 7.36 -18.91
N GLY A 96 5.39 8.04 -18.14
CA GLY A 96 5.38 7.94 -16.67
C GLY A 96 5.20 6.52 -16.17
N HIS A 97 4.30 5.73 -16.79
CA HIS A 97 4.09 4.32 -16.41
C HIS A 97 5.40 3.52 -16.43
N LEU A 98 6.15 3.51 -17.54
CA LEU A 98 7.41 2.75 -17.60
C LEU A 98 8.46 3.30 -16.63
N ILE A 99 8.54 4.62 -16.43
CA ILE A 99 9.46 5.20 -15.43
C ILE A 99 9.13 4.65 -14.04
N HIS A 100 7.85 4.68 -13.68
CA HIS A 100 7.35 4.21 -12.39
C HIS A 100 7.59 2.72 -12.16
N MET A 101 7.63 1.88 -13.21
CA MET A 101 7.85 0.43 -13.07
C MET A 101 9.06 0.06 -12.22
N ALA A 102 10.12 0.88 -12.21
CA ALA A 102 11.28 0.61 -11.36
C ALA A 102 10.92 0.57 -9.86
N SER A 103 9.92 1.37 -9.44
CA SER A 103 9.47 1.44 -8.06
C SER A 103 8.88 0.13 -7.55
N HIS A 104 8.24 -0.68 -8.41
CA HIS A 104 7.70 -1.99 -8.05
C HIS A 104 8.78 -2.88 -7.43
N ILE A 105 9.99 -2.92 -8.01
CA ILE A 105 11.10 -3.69 -7.44
C ILE A 105 11.73 -2.97 -6.25
N ASP A 106 11.91 -1.66 -6.34
CA ASP A 106 12.56 -0.87 -5.29
C ASP A 106 11.83 -0.99 -3.94
N MET A 107 10.49 -1.06 -3.93
CA MET A 107 9.69 -1.27 -2.71
C MET A 107 10.02 -2.62 -2.04
N TRP A 108 10.10 -3.71 -2.81
CA TRP A 108 10.34 -5.07 -2.27
C TRP A 108 11.77 -5.33 -1.79
N ILE A 109 12.73 -4.50 -2.22
CA ILE A 109 14.13 -4.61 -1.81
C ILE A 109 14.56 -3.57 -0.76
N GLY A 110 13.62 -2.75 -0.26
CA GLY A 110 13.89 -1.74 0.76
C GLY A 110 14.49 -0.44 0.22
N HIS A 111 14.49 -0.23 -1.11
CA HIS A 111 14.98 0.97 -1.78
C HIS A 111 13.89 2.05 -1.86
N TYR A 112 13.21 2.32 -0.74
CA TYR A 112 12.02 3.19 -0.69
C TYR A 112 12.29 4.63 -1.16
N GLN A 113 13.48 5.18 -0.89
CA GLN A 113 13.85 6.50 -1.41
C GLN A 113 13.94 6.50 -2.94
N GLN A 114 14.53 5.45 -3.54
CA GLN A 114 14.61 5.33 -5.01
C GLN A 114 13.22 5.15 -5.62
N ALA A 115 12.35 4.38 -4.95
CA ALA A 115 10.95 4.23 -5.33
C ALA A 115 10.22 5.59 -5.32
N MET A 116 10.43 6.42 -4.30
CA MET A 116 9.85 7.77 -4.23
C MET A 116 10.37 8.66 -5.37
N GLU A 117 11.69 8.69 -5.58
CA GLU A 117 12.34 9.51 -6.61
C GLU A 117 11.86 9.15 -8.02
N VAL A 118 11.80 7.85 -8.35
CA VAL A 118 11.39 7.42 -9.69
C VAL A 118 9.90 7.68 -9.95
N ASN A 119 9.05 7.52 -8.93
CA ASN A 119 7.65 7.91 -9.04
C ASN A 119 7.49 9.43 -9.19
N GLN A 120 8.31 10.24 -8.50
CA GLN A 120 8.30 11.68 -8.70
C GLN A 120 8.67 12.08 -10.14
N LEU A 121 9.65 11.41 -10.75
CA LEU A 121 9.99 11.60 -12.16
C LEU A 121 8.83 11.17 -13.08
N ALA A 122 8.17 10.06 -12.78
CA ALA A 122 7.00 9.57 -13.52
C ALA A 122 5.83 10.57 -13.47
N ILE A 123 5.53 11.13 -12.28
CA ILE A 123 4.49 12.16 -12.11
C ILE A 123 4.80 13.39 -12.97
N GLU A 124 6.05 13.84 -13.01
CA GLU A 124 6.44 14.98 -13.85
C GLU A 124 6.37 14.65 -15.35
N ALA A 125 6.69 13.43 -15.75
CA ALA A 125 6.51 12.97 -17.13
C ALA A 125 5.02 12.95 -17.54
N ASP A 126 4.17 12.43 -16.66
CA ASP A 126 2.72 12.39 -16.87
C ASP A 126 2.14 13.81 -16.96
N LYS A 127 2.59 14.77 -16.14
CA LYS A 127 2.21 16.18 -16.26
C LYS A 127 2.57 16.75 -17.65
N ARG A 128 3.79 16.50 -18.14
CA ARG A 128 4.20 16.95 -19.49
C ARG A 128 3.34 16.34 -20.59
N TYR A 129 3.03 15.04 -20.50
CA TYR A 129 2.17 14.35 -21.46
C TYR A 129 0.74 14.91 -21.47
N MET A 130 0.20 15.30 -20.31
CA MET A 130 -1.15 15.86 -20.23
C MET A 130 -1.24 17.27 -20.83
N LEU A 131 -0.18 18.07 -20.74
CA LEU A 131 -0.12 19.38 -21.39
C LEU A 131 -0.18 19.28 -22.93
N THR A 132 0.26 18.16 -23.52
CA THR A 132 0.33 17.98 -24.97
C THR A 132 -0.83 17.17 -25.54
N SER A 133 -1.26 16.10 -24.87
CA SER A 133 -2.26 15.16 -25.39
C SER A 133 -3.70 15.70 -25.38
N LYS A 134 -4.05 16.56 -24.41
CA LYS A 134 -5.43 17.08 -24.21
C LYS A 134 -6.51 15.98 -24.10
N VAL A 135 -6.13 14.72 -23.87
CA VAL A 135 -7.07 13.61 -23.71
C VAL A 135 -7.52 13.57 -22.25
N GLU A 136 -8.76 13.97 -21.99
CA GLU A 136 -9.26 14.05 -20.61
C GLU A 136 -9.89 12.75 -20.13
N ASN A 137 -10.64 11.99 -20.92
CA ASN A 137 -11.44 10.87 -20.42
C ASN A 137 -10.97 9.51 -20.93
N ASN A 138 -9.92 8.97 -20.29
CA ASN A 138 -9.39 7.64 -20.57
C ASN A 138 -8.92 6.94 -19.28
N PHE A 139 -8.62 5.65 -19.39
CA PHE A 139 -8.14 4.83 -18.28
C PHE A 139 -6.77 5.30 -17.75
N TYR A 140 -6.02 6.06 -18.55
CA TYR A 140 -4.74 6.64 -18.13
C TYR A 140 -4.88 7.64 -16.96
N LYS A 141 -6.07 8.21 -16.71
CA LYS A 141 -6.35 8.91 -15.44
C LYS A 141 -6.09 8.03 -14.20
N VAL A 142 -6.55 6.78 -14.24
CA VAL A 142 -6.35 5.81 -13.15
C VAL A 142 -4.87 5.48 -13.01
N GLY A 143 -4.17 5.25 -14.12
CA GLY A 143 -2.72 5.00 -14.13
C GLY A 143 -1.90 6.15 -13.53
N ARG A 144 -2.29 7.42 -13.75
CA ARG A 144 -1.62 8.56 -13.10
C ARG A 144 -1.87 8.63 -11.60
N MET A 145 -3.09 8.31 -11.14
CA MET A 145 -3.39 8.25 -9.71
C MET A 145 -2.61 7.12 -9.03
N HIS A 146 -2.46 5.98 -9.70
CA HIS A 146 -1.60 4.88 -9.27
C HIS A 146 -0.16 5.32 -9.04
N THR A 147 0.46 6.03 -9.99
CA THR A 147 1.83 6.56 -9.84
C THR A 147 1.96 7.47 -8.62
N ILE A 148 0.98 8.35 -8.39
CA ILE A 148 0.99 9.26 -7.23
C ILE A 148 0.82 8.47 -5.93
N HIS A 149 -0.08 7.48 -5.92
CA HIS A 149 -0.28 6.57 -4.79
C HIS A 149 1.02 5.82 -4.45
N SER A 150 1.77 5.32 -5.45
CA SER A 150 3.08 4.68 -5.22
C SER A 150 4.10 5.62 -4.60
N ALA A 151 4.14 6.88 -5.04
CA ALA A 151 5.02 7.90 -4.45
C ALA A 151 4.67 8.17 -2.98
N ILE A 152 3.37 8.25 -2.66
CA ILE A 152 2.88 8.46 -1.28
C ILE A 152 3.25 7.28 -0.40
N TRP A 153 3.03 6.05 -0.89
CA TRP A 153 3.36 4.84 -0.15
C TRP A 153 4.86 4.74 0.17
N ALA A 154 5.72 5.00 -0.82
CA ALA A 154 7.17 5.07 -0.62
C ALA A 154 7.56 6.16 0.39
N ALA A 155 6.98 7.37 0.28
CA ALA A 155 7.22 8.48 1.19
C ALA A 155 6.82 8.16 2.65
N MET A 156 5.71 7.43 2.85
CA MET A 156 5.29 6.95 4.18
C MET A 156 6.30 5.97 4.79
N PHE A 157 6.94 5.14 3.96
CA PHE A 157 7.92 4.14 4.41
C PHE A 157 9.26 4.74 4.84
N ILE A 158 9.60 5.91 4.32
CA ILE A 158 10.80 6.68 4.73
C ILE A 158 10.49 7.87 5.64
N GLY A 159 9.25 7.97 6.14
CA GLY A 159 8.88 8.96 7.15
C GLY A 159 8.82 10.40 6.63
N GLN A 160 8.49 10.60 5.36
CA GLN A 160 8.32 11.93 4.74
C GLN A 160 6.85 12.38 4.77
N PHE A 161 6.43 12.96 5.90
CA PHE A 161 5.08 13.49 6.08
C PHE A 161 4.79 14.63 5.11
N GLY A 162 5.70 15.61 4.98
CA GLY A 162 5.50 16.78 4.14
C GLY A 162 5.29 16.39 2.68
N LYS A 163 6.06 15.40 2.21
CA LYS A 163 5.92 14.88 0.84
C LYS A 163 4.60 14.12 0.64
N SER A 164 4.26 13.24 1.57
CA SER A 164 3.02 12.46 1.54
C SER A 164 1.79 13.37 1.52
N LEU A 165 1.78 14.41 2.35
CA LEU A 165 0.70 15.40 2.40
C LEU A 165 0.61 16.20 1.09
N GLN A 166 1.73 16.70 0.59
CA GLN A 166 1.77 17.47 -0.67
C GLN A 166 1.15 16.67 -1.83
N LEU A 167 1.57 15.42 -2.01
CA LEU A 167 1.08 14.57 -3.10
C LEU A 167 -0.41 14.25 -2.94
N THR A 168 -0.85 14.02 -1.71
CA THR A 168 -2.25 13.70 -1.45
C THR A 168 -3.19 14.88 -1.65
N GLU A 169 -2.81 16.09 -1.22
CA GLU A 169 -3.60 17.28 -1.53
C GLU A 169 -3.67 17.52 -3.05
N GLY A 170 -2.58 17.23 -3.78
CA GLY A 170 -2.59 17.23 -5.25
C GLY A 170 -3.56 16.22 -5.88
N ILE A 171 -3.74 15.03 -5.28
CA ILE A 171 -4.80 14.08 -5.67
C ILE A 171 -6.17 14.74 -5.47
N LEU A 172 -6.44 15.34 -4.32
CA LEU A 172 -7.74 15.93 -4.01
C LEU A 172 -8.09 17.11 -4.91
N GLU A 173 -7.11 17.94 -5.27
CA GLU A 173 -7.25 19.02 -6.25
C GLU A 173 -7.57 18.49 -7.66
N TYR A 174 -6.96 17.35 -8.04
CA TYR A 174 -7.21 16.72 -9.33
C TYR A 174 -8.58 16.03 -9.41
N LEU A 175 -9.01 15.41 -8.30
CA LEU A 175 -10.23 14.62 -8.20
C LEU A 175 -11.45 15.49 -7.89
N THR A 176 -11.78 16.42 -8.80
CA THR A 176 -13.00 17.21 -8.73
C THR A 176 -14.25 16.36 -8.94
N LYS A 177 -15.43 16.94 -8.71
CA LYS A 177 -16.72 16.28 -8.98
C LYS A 177 -16.82 15.81 -10.44
N GLU A 178 -16.33 16.60 -11.39
CA GLU A 178 -16.29 16.26 -12.81
C GLU A 178 -15.36 15.06 -13.08
N ALA A 179 -14.20 15.02 -12.43
CA ALA A 179 -13.28 13.89 -12.56
C ALA A 179 -13.91 12.60 -12.03
N ILE A 180 -14.62 12.67 -10.91
CA ILE A 180 -15.25 11.50 -10.27
C ILE A 180 -16.50 11.05 -11.01
N THR A 181 -17.26 11.95 -11.60
CA THR A 181 -18.45 11.58 -12.38
C THR A 181 -18.12 11.13 -13.81
N CYS A 182 -16.84 11.04 -14.17
CA CYS A 182 -16.42 10.65 -15.50
C CYS A 182 -16.72 9.16 -15.81
N LYS A 183 -17.01 8.91 -17.09
CA LYS A 183 -17.33 7.59 -17.63
C LYS A 183 -16.46 7.27 -18.85
N ILE A 184 -16.21 5.99 -19.09
CA ILE A 184 -15.66 5.47 -20.35
C ILE A 184 -16.71 4.55 -20.95
N GLY A 185 -17.39 5.01 -22.00
CA GLY A 185 -18.63 4.38 -22.45
C GLY A 185 -19.68 4.41 -21.33
N GLU A 186 -20.24 3.25 -21.00
CA GLU A 186 -21.22 3.09 -19.92
C GLU A 186 -20.57 2.85 -18.55
N VAL A 187 -19.27 2.58 -18.51
CA VAL A 187 -18.54 2.23 -17.29
C VAL A 187 -18.25 3.48 -16.47
N PRO A 188 -18.73 3.57 -15.21
CA PRO A 188 -18.54 4.74 -14.35
C PRO A 188 -17.15 4.73 -13.69
N ILE A 189 -16.10 4.87 -14.52
CA ILE A 189 -14.71 4.72 -14.08
C ILE A 189 -14.32 5.67 -12.93
N GLY A 190 -14.87 6.89 -12.92
CA GLY A 190 -14.53 7.89 -11.93
C GLY A 190 -15.06 7.53 -10.54
N THR A 191 -16.32 7.11 -10.43
CA THR A 191 -16.87 6.69 -9.14
C THR A 191 -16.25 5.36 -8.72
N MET A 192 -16.03 4.45 -9.66
CA MET A 192 -15.49 3.12 -9.39
C MET A 192 -14.03 3.15 -8.90
N PHE A 193 -13.14 3.92 -9.52
CA PHE A 193 -11.69 3.87 -9.25
C PHE A 193 -11.07 5.19 -8.77
N LEU A 194 -11.68 6.35 -9.08
CA LEU A 194 -11.09 7.64 -8.71
C LEU A 194 -11.61 8.14 -7.35
N GLU A 195 -12.90 7.98 -7.04
CA GLU A 195 -13.40 8.38 -5.72
C GLU A 195 -12.66 7.68 -4.56
N PRO A 196 -12.40 6.35 -4.60
CA PRO A 196 -11.63 5.68 -3.55
C PRO A 196 -10.23 6.24 -3.35
N MET A 197 -9.59 6.82 -4.37
CA MET A 197 -8.26 7.45 -4.21
C MET A 197 -8.28 8.66 -3.27
N ARG A 198 -9.44 9.27 -3.02
CA ARG A 198 -9.57 10.37 -2.04
C ARG A 198 -9.35 9.89 -0.61
N VAL A 199 -9.45 8.58 -0.33
CA VAL A 199 -9.28 8.04 1.04
C VAL A 199 -7.83 8.14 1.53
N ILE A 200 -6.87 8.22 0.61
CA ILE A 200 -5.41 8.22 0.87
C ILE A 200 -5.02 9.30 1.89
N ILE A 201 -5.70 10.44 1.91
CA ILE A 201 -5.42 11.52 2.88
C ILE A 201 -5.60 11.06 4.32
N TRP A 202 -6.62 10.25 4.58
CA TRP A 202 -6.91 9.77 5.91
C TRP A 202 -5.86 8.78 6.38
N GLU A 203 -5.39 7.89 5.50
CA GLU A 203 -4.29 6.97 5.82
C GLU A 203 -2.97 7.68 6.08
N VAL A 204 -2.63 8.70 5.27
CA VAL A 204 -1.43 9.53 5.50
C VAL A 204 -1.50 10.23 6.86
N LEU A 205 -2.63 10.87 7.18
CA LEU A 205 -2.78 11.56 8.46
C LEU A 205 -2.73 10.57 9.64
N VAL A 206 -3.31 9.38 9.51
CA VAL A 206 -3.27 8.34 10.55
C VAL A 206 -1.84 7.83 10.75
N ARG A 207 -1.13 7.49 9.68
CA ARG A 207 0.27 7.04 9.77
C ARG A 207 1.16 8.03 10.51
N PHE A 208 0.97 9.31 10.23
CA PHE A 208 1.79 10.39 10.80
C PHE A 208 1.21 11.00 12.08
N GLY A 209 0.22 10.35 12.69
CA GLY A 209 -0.31 10.71 13.99
C GLY A 209 -0.89 12.12 14.07
N LYS A 210 -1.48 12.60 12.97
CA LYS A 210 -2.06 13.94 12.86
C LYS A 210 -3.47 13.98 13.42
N TRP A 211 -3.62 13.52 14.66
CA TRP A 211 -4.91 13.27 15.32
C TRP A 211 -5.79 14.52 15.38
N GLU A 212 -5.21 15.64 15.79
CA GLU A 212 -5.92 16.92 15.84
C GLU A 212 -6.32 17.45 14.46
N ASP A 213 -5.49 17.20 13.44
CA ASP A 213 -5.78 17.60 12.07
C ASP A 213 -6.90 16.74 11.48
N ILE A 214 -6.94 15.43 11.77
CA ILE A 214 -8.01 14.52 11.37
C ILE A 214 -9.36 14.96 11.95
N VAL A 215 -9.39 15.28 13.25
CA VAL A 215 -10.63 15.72 13.92
C VAL A 215 -11.16 17.03 13.32
N LYS A 216 -10.26 17.96 12.96
CA LYS A 216 -10.63 19.26 12.38
C LYS A 216 -10.92 19.21 10.89
N ARG A 217 -10.39 18.21 10.17
CA ARG A 217 -10.54 18.11 8.71
C ARG A 217 -12.02 17.93 8.34
N PRO A 218 -12.54 18.69 7.36
CA PRO A 218 -13.89 18.49 6.85
C PRO A 218 -14.09 17.08 6.30
N ILE A 219 -15.31 16.56 6.44
CA ILE A 219 -15.75 15.30 5.82
C ILE A 219 -16.66 15.63 4.64
N GLU A 220 -16.59 14.82 3.59
CA GLU A 220 -17.51 14.92 2.45
C GLU A 220 -18.96 14.73 2.88
N GLN A 221 -19.89 15.46 2.26
CA GLN A 221 -21.30 15.44 2.67
C GLN A 221 -22.20 14.70 1.66
N ASP A 222 -21.79 14.61 0.40
CA ASP A 222 -22.54 13.94 -0.67
C ASP A 222 -22.29 12.42 -0.60
N LYS A 223 -23.20 11.70 0.04
CA LYS A 223 -23.09 10.24 0.28
C LYS A 223 -23.14 9.42 -0.99
N ASP A 224 -23.91 9.89 -1.99
CA ASP A 224 -24.03 9.19 -3.26
C ASP A 224 -22.73 9.29 -4.06
N LEU A 225 -22.05 10.44 -3.96
CA LEU A 225 -20.81 10.68 -4.67
C LEU A 225 -19.57 10.16 -3.93
N TYR A 226 -19.49 10.29 -2.61
CA TYR A 226 -18.27 10.04 -1.82
C TYR A 226 -18.41 8.97 -0.71
N PRO A 227 -19.04 7.81 -0.96
CA PRO A 227 -19.31 6.83 0.09
C PRO A 227 -18.01 6.29 0.73
N SER A 228 -16.96 6.03 -0.07
CA SER A 228 -15.67 5.51 0.40
C SER A 228 -14.95 6.53 1.26
N SER A 229 -14.91 7.79 0.81
CA SER A 229 -14.29 8.91 1.52
C SER A 229 -14.95 9.18 2.86
N ILE A 230 -16.28 9.12 2.91
CA ILE A 230 -17.04 9.27 4.16
C ILE A 230 -16.70 8.13 5.11
N ALA A 231 -16.79 6.88 4.68
CA ALA A 231 -16.48 5.73 5.53
C ALA A 231 -15.05 5.79 6.08
N MET A 232 -14.04 6.02 5.22
CA MET A 232 -12.66 6.11 5.68
C MET A 232 -12.43 7.29 6.64
N SER A 233 -13.09 8.43 6.43
CA SER A 233 -12.99 9.56 7.34
C SER A 233 -13.52 9.24 8.75
N ARG A 234 -14.59 8.44 8.85
CA ARG A 234 -15.16 8.01 10.14
C ARG A 234 -14.21 7.07 10.86
N TYR A 235 -13.61 6.12 10.13
CA TYR A 235 -12.52 5.29 10.64
C TYR A 235 -11.38 6.15 11.21
N ALA A 236 -10.87 7.10 10.42
CA ALA A 236 -9.71 7.89 10.82
C ALA A 236 -10.02 8.77 12.05
N ARG A 237 -11.22 9.35 12.12
CA ARG A 237 -11.66 10.10 13.31
C ARG A 237 -11.83 9.22 14.54
N ALA A 238 -12.39 8.03 14.39
CA ALA A 238 -12.52 7.07 15.50
C ALA A 238 -11.13 6.73 16.08
N VAL A 239 -10.17 6.41 15.23
CA VAL A 239 -8.77 6.17 15.64
C VAL A 239 -8.13 7.41 16.27
N ALA A 240 -8.33 8.60 15.68
CA ALA A 240 -7.78 9.85 16.21
C ALA A 240 -8.35 10.20 17.59
N TYR A 241 -9.66 10.09 17.78
CA TYR A 241 -10.29 10.31 19.09
C TYR A 241 -9.81 9.30 20.12
N ALA A 242 -9.68 8.01 19.75
CA ALA A 242 -9.11 7.00 20.63
C ALA A 242 -7.67 7.37 21.03
N ALA A 243 -6.80 7.71 20.08
CA ALA A 243 -5.42 8.11 20.34
C ALA A 243 -5.32 9.36 21.23
N LEU A 244 -6.29 10.28 21.15
CA LEU A 244 -6.42 11.47 22.01
C LEU A 244 -7.04 11.18 23.39
N GLY A 245 -7.38 9.93 23.70
CA GLY A 245 -8.04 9.54 24.95
C GLY A 245 -9.53 9.91 25.04
N LYS A 246 -10.12 10.36 23.93
CA LYS A 246 -11.52 10.80 23.81
C LYS A 246 -12.40 9.62 23.39
N VAL A 247 -12.50 8.62 24.27
CA VAL A 247 -13.13 7.33 23.96
C VAL A 247 -14.61 7.48 23.60
N ALA A 248 -15.36 8.35 24.27
CA ALA A 248 -16.78 8.55 23.98
C ALA A 248 -17.00 9.07 22.54
N GLU A 249 -16.19 10.03 22.11
CA GLU A 249 -16.21 10.55 20.74
C GLU A 249 -15.74 9.50 19.72
N ALA A 250 -14.78 8.66 20.09
CA ALA A 250 -14.34 7.56 19.25
C ALA A 250 -15.46 6.53 19.00
N GLU A 251 -16.25 6.20 20.03
CA GLU A 251 -17.40 5.30 19.90
C GLU A 251 -18.50 5.91 19.03
N VAL A 252 -18.73 7.24 19.10
CA VAL A 252 -19.67 7.93 18.19
C VAL A 252 -19.20 7.82 16.73
N GLU A 253 -17.92 8.07 16.44
CA GLU A 253 -17.40 7.94 15.07
C GLU A 253 -17.38 6.48 14.59
N ARG A 254 -17.22 5.50 15.48
CA ARG A 254 -17.41 4.07 15.17
C ARG A 254 -18.85 3.78 14.75
N ASP A 255 -19.84 4.29 15.46
CA ASP A 255 -21.26 4.06 15.09
C ASP A 255 -21.59 4.69 13.73
N LEU A 256 -21.04 5.89 13.46
CA LEU A 256 -21.16 6.56 12.16
C LEU A 256 -20.41 5.82 11.04
N PHE A 257 -19.28 5.18 11.35
CA PHE A 257 -18.58 4.28 10.43
C PHE A 257 -19.49 3.10 10.06
N TYR A 258 -20.09 2.42 11.03
CA TYR A 258 -21.04 1.33 10.75
C TYR A 258 -22.27 1.78 9.97
N GLU A 259 -22.77 2.99 10.20
CA GLU A 259 -23.84 3.57 9.39
C GLU A 259 -23.41 3.73 7.92
N SER A 260 -22.17 4.17 7.66
CA SER A 260 -21.65 4.33 6.30
C SER A 260 -21.50 3.00 5.55
N LEU A 261 -21.22 1.89 6.26
CA LEU A 261 -21.11 0.56 5.66
C LEU A 261 -22.44 0.02 5.12
N LYS A 262 -23.58 0.64 5.44
CA LYS A 262 -24.88 0.27 4.88
C LYS A 262 -25.04 0.69 3.41
N ASP A 263 -24.16 1.56 2.91
CA ASP A 263 -24.17 1.98 1.51
C ASP A 263 -23.67 0.85 0.61
N LYS A 264 -24.60 0.25 -0.14
CA LYS A 264 -24.31 -0.87 -1.04
C LYS A 264 -23.42 -0.49 -2.22
N SER A 265 -23.31 0.80 -2.56
CA SER A 265 -22.44 1.25 -3.65
C SER A 265 -20.96 1.02 -3.34
N LEU A 266 -20.58 0.84 -2.07
CA LEU A 266 -19.21 0.48 -1.66
C LEU A 266 -18.71 -0.83 -2.30
N ALA A 267 -19.62 -1.75 -2.66
CA ALA A 267 -19.26 -3.01 -3.34
C ALA A 267 -18.83 -2.78 -4.81
N GLU A 268 -19.12 -1.60 -5.36
CA GLU A 268 -18.74 -1.15 -6.70
C GLU A 268 -17.64 -0.07 -6.66
N ARG A 269 -16.99 0.10 -5.51
CA ARG A 269 -15.87 1.03 -5.30
C ARG A 269 -14.60 0.22 -5.11
N PHE A 270 -13.58 0.53 -5.89
CA PHE A 270 -12.32 -0.19 -5.92
C PHE A 270 -11.17 0.80 -5.71
N LEU A 271 -10.38 0.55 -4.66
CA LEU A 271 -9.05 1.14 -4.57
C LEU A 271 -8.08 0.10 -5.11
N LEU A 272 -7.60 0.35 -6.33
CA LEU A 272 -6.82 -0.60 -7.13
C LEU A 272 -7.61 -1.90 -7.35
N ASN A 273 -7.09 -3.08 -6.98
CA ASN A 273 -7.78 -4.36 -7.19
C ASN A 273 -8.71 -4.75 -6.03
N ASN A 274 -8.72 -4.01 -4.92
CA ASN A 274 -9.53 -4.32 -3.75
C ASN A 274 -10.81 -3.47 -3.69
N ILE A 275 -11.93 -4.13 -3.39
CA ILE A 275 -13.20 -3.45 -3.09
C ILE A 275 -13.09 -2.67 -1.78
N MET A 276 -13.85 -1.59 -1.66
CA MET A 276 -13.93 -0.84 -0.41
C MET A 276 -14.66 -1.66 0.66
N TYR A 277 -15.86 -2.19 0.36
CA TYR A 277 -16.63 -3.03 1.27
C TYR A 277 -17.76 -3.76 0.56
N ASP A 278 -18.05 -5.01 0.95
CA ASP A 278 -19.22 -5.76 0.50
C ASP A 278 -19.83 -6.52 1.70
N PRO A 279 -21.08 -6.20 2.11
CA PRO A 279 -21.73 -6.88 3.24
C PRO A 279 -21.99 -8.38 2.98
N GLU A 280 -21.97 -8.83 1.72
CA GLU A 280 -22.10 -10.25 1.35
C GLU A 280 -20.76 -10.99 1.39
N GLN A 281 -19.63 -10.26 1.48
CA GLN A 281 -18.28 -10.82 1.46
C GLN A 281 -17.38 -10.24 2.56
N LEU A 282 -17.86 -10.31 3.80
CA LEU A 282 -17.15 -9.80 4.98
C LEU A 282 -15.70 -10.27 5.07
N GLY A 283 -14.83 -9.35 5.50
CA GLY A 283 -13.40 -9.60 5.68
C GLY A 283 -12.58 -9.56 4.39
N LYS A 284 -13.13 -9.10 3.27
CA LYS A 284 -12.44 -9.03 1.97
C LYS A 284 -12.24 -7.61 1.44
N GLY A 285 -12.88 -6.61 2.04
CA GLY A 285 -12.74 -5.21 1.65
C GLY A 285 -11.77 -4.42 2.51
N ILE A 286 -11.38 -3.25 2.04
CA ILE A 286 -10.46 -2.35 2.74
C ILE A 286 -11.09 -1.84 4.05
N LEU A 287 -12.40 -1.55 4.04
CA LEU A 287 -13.10 -1.10 5.23
C LEU A 287 -13.28 -2.21 6.27
N ASP A 288 -13.14 -3.50 5.91
CA ASP A 288 -13.05 -4.57 6.91
C ASP A 288 -11.72 -4.48 7.70
N VAL A 289 -10.62 -4.08 7.05
CA VAL A 289 -9.35 -3.83 7.75
C VAL A 289 -9.52 -2.65 8.69
N ALA A 290 -10.10 -1.55 8.19
CA ALA A 290 -10.40 -0.36 8.97
C ALA A 290 -11.27 -0.66 10.21
N GLU A 291 -12.32 -1.45 10.05
CA GLU A 291 -13.20 -1.92 11.15
C GLU A 291 -12.40 -2.64 12.25
N SER A 292 -11.48 -3.53 11.87
CA SER A 292 -10.68 -4.25 12.86
C SER A 292 -9.69 -3.33 13.59
N VAL A 293 -9.05 -2.41 12.87
CA VAL A 293 -8.11 -1.45 13.48
C VAL A 293 -8.84 -0.49 14.42
N LEU A 294 -9.96 0.12 14.01
CA LEU A 294 -10.67 1.07 14.87
C LEU A 294 -11.21 0.42 16.14
N ASN A 295 -11.73 -0.83 16.05
CA ASN A 295 -12.22 -1.53 17.22
C ASN A 295 -11.06 -1.89 18.17
N GLY A 296 -9.93 -2.33 17.61
CA GLY A 296 -8.72 -2.59 18.39
C GLY A 296 -8.23 -1.36 19.15
N GLU A 297 -8.15 -0.22 18.47
CA GLU A 297 -7.72 1.05 19.08
C GLU A 297 -8.67 1.52 20.19
N ILE A 298 -9.99 1.49 19.95
CA ILE A 298 -11.00 1.90 20.93
C ILE A 298 -10.97 0.99 22.16
N GLU A 299 -11.00 -0.33 21.97
CA GLU A 299 -11.01 -1.28 23.09
C GLU A 299 -9.70 -1.22 23.89
N TYR A 300 -8.56 -0.94 23.24
CA TYR A 300 -7.30 -0.72 23.94
C TYR A 300 -7.38 0.48 24.89
N ARG A 301 -7.98 1.59 24.45
CA ARG A 301 -8.14 2.81 25.29
C ARG A 301 -9.21 2.65 26.37
N LYS A 302 -10.15 1.72 26.20
CA LYS A 302 -11.09 1.29 27.25
C LYS A 302 -10.45 0.40 28.31
N GLY A 303 -9.22 -0.07 28.09
CA GLY A 303 -8.55 -1.04 28.96
C GLY A 303 -8.99 -2.50 28.71
N ASN A 304 -9.75 -2.75 27.64
CA ASN A 304 -10.23 -4.07 27.26
C ASN A 304 -9.18 -4.80 26.41
N TYR A 305 -7.98 -4.99 26.96
CA TYR A 305 -6.79 -5.40 26.21
C TYR A 305 -6.94 -6.71 25.44
N HIS A 306 -7.62 -7.72 26.01
CA HIS A 306 -7.88 -8.98 25.30
C HIS A 306 -8.67 -8.75 24.00
N GLN A 307 -9.80 -8.04 24.09
CA GLN A 307 -10.65 -7.72 22.93
C GLN A 307 -9.89 -6.83 21.92
N ALA A 308 -9.12 -5.87 22.43
CA ALA A 308 -8.28 -5.01 21.60
C ALA A 308 -7.32 -5.82 20.73
N PHE A 309 -6.57 -6.75 21.33
CA PHE A 309 -5.61 -7.56 20.60
C PHE A 309 -6.26 -8.60 19.70
N ASP A 310 -7.44 -9.13 20.03
CA ASP A 310 -8.22 -9.98 19.11
C ASP A 310 -8.59 -9.22 17.83
N HIS A 311 -9.06 -7.98 17.96
CA HIS A 311 -9.37 -7.12 16.82
C HIS A 311 -8.12 -6.78 16.00
N LEU A 312 -6.99 -6.45 16.63
CA LEU A 312 -5.76 -6.11 15.92
C LEU A 312 -5.13 -7.31 15.20
N ARG A 313 -5.19 -8.52 15.78
CA ARG A 313 -4.79 -9.76 15.09
C ARG A 313 -5.72 -10.07 13.92
N LEU A 314 -7.02 -9.83 14.07
CA LEU A 314 -7.96 -9.91 12.95
C LEU A 314 -7.64 -8.90 11.85
N ALA A 315 -7.23 -7.68 12.20
CA ALA A 315 -6.78 -6.68 11.23
C ALA A 315 -5.60 -7.19 10.40
N VAL A 316 -4.59 -7.80 11.04
CA VAL A 316 -3.45 -8.44 10.36
C VAL A 316 -3.89 -9.52 9.40
N LYS A 317 -4.82 -10.38 9.83
CA LYS A 317 -5.37 -11.44 8.96
C LYS A 317 -6.12 -10.85 7.76
N ARG A 318 -6.95 -9.82 7.97
CA ARG A 318 -7.74 -9.18 6.91
C ARG A 318 -6.83 -8.46 5.91
N ASP A 319 -5.87 -7.66 6.38
CA ASP A 319 -4.82 -7.02 5.56
C ASP A 319 -4.08 -8.06 4.71
N ALA A 320 -3.58 -9.14 5.32
CA ALA A 320 -2.90 -10.21 4.61
C ALA A 320 -3.77 -10.93 3.56
N SER A 321 -5.09 -10.89 3.69
CA SER A 321 -6.04 -11.58 2.80
C SER A 321 -6.50 -10.76 1.58
N LEU A 322 -6.23 -9.44 1.60
CA LEU A 322 -6.50 -8.54 0.48
C LEU A 322 -5.86 -9.07 -0.82
N ILE A 323 -6.46 -8.71 -1.95
CA ILE A 323 -5.88 -8.98 -3.27
C ILE A 323 -4.57 -8.22 -3.38
N TYR A 324 -3.57 -8.83 -4.04
CA TYR A 324 -2.30 -8.16 -4.26
C TYR A 324 -2.49 -6.89 -5.08
N ASP A 325 -1.90 -5.80 -4.59
CA ASP A 325 -1.86 -4.48 -5.21
C ASP A 325 -0.47 -3.87 -4.97
N GLU A 326 0.06 -3.17 -5.98
CA GLU A 326 1.28 -2.36 -5.86
C GLU A 326 0.96 -0.95 -6.37
N PRO A 327 0.89 0.09 -5.54
CA PRO A 327 1.09 0.09 -4.08
C PRO A 327 -0.10 -0.58 -3.37
N TRP A 328 0.04 -0.95 -2.09
CA TRP A 328 -1.09 -1.52 -1.36
C TRP A 328 -2.25 -0.54 -1.19
N SER A 329 -3.47 -1.02 -1.43
CA SER A 329 -4.70 -0.27 -1.15
C SER A 329 -4.89 0.06 0.33
N TRP A 330 -4.28 -0.71 1.23
CA TRP A 330 -4.12 -0.38 2.63
C TRP A 330 -2.63 -0.12 2.89
N MET A 331 -2.21 1.14 2.90
CA MET A 331 -0.79 1.51 2.81
C MET A 331 -0.01 1.32 4.10
N MET A 332 -0.69 1.31 5.25
CA MET A 332 -0.06 1.18 6.56
C MET A 332 -0.17 -0.26 7.07
N PRO A 333 0.90 -1.07 7.08
CA PRO A 333 0.82 -2.44 7.55
C PRO A 333 0.20 -2.51 8.95
N THR A 334 -0.86 -3.31 9.09
CA THR A 334 -1.59 -3.47 10.36
C THR A 334 -0.73 -4.05 11.48
N ARG A 335 0.38 -4.72 11.12
CA ARG A 335 1.41 -5.17 12.05
C ARG A 335 2.06 -4.03 12.82
N HIS A 336 2.11 -2.82 12.26
CA HIS A 336 2.68 -1.67 12.97
C HIS A 336 1.83 -1.27 14.17
N VAL A 337 0.49 -1.22 14.03
CA VAL A 337 -0.41 -0.90 15.16
C VAL A 337 -0.41 -2.03 16.20
N LEU A 338 -0.50 -3.29 15.76
CA LEU A 338 -0.45 -4.45 16.66
C LEU A 338 0.87 -4.46 17.45
N GLY A 339 2.01 -4.36 16.76
CA GLY A 339 3.32 -4.39 17.39
C GLY A 339 3.56 -3.21 18.33
N ALA A 340 3.07 -2.01 17.99
CA ALA A 340 3.24 -0.83 18.84
C ALA A 340 2.46 -0.95 20.16
N LEU A 341 1.21 -1.42 20.08
CA LEU A 341 0.35 -1.56 21.26
C LEU A 341 0.72 -2.77 22.12
N LEU A 342 1.21 -3.87 21.53
CA LEU A 342 1.79 -4.98 22.30
C LEU A 342 3.03 -4.53 23.08
N LEU A 343 3.92 -3.78 22.43
CA LEU A 343 5.12 -3.24 23.06
C LEU A 343 4.77 -2.24 24.17
N GLU A 344 3.80 -1.35 23.95
CA GLU A 344 3.31 -0.44 24.98
C GLU A 344 2.69 -1.18 26.18
N HIS A 345 1.96 -2.26 25.92
CA HIS A 345 1.31 -3.06 26.95
C HIS A 345 2.30 -3.87 27.80
N GLY A 346 3.42 -4.29 27.20
CA GLY A 346 4.45 -5.11 27.85
C GLY A 346 4.62 -6.51 27.25
N ASP A 347 3.89 -6.84 26.19
CA ASP A 347 3.92 -8.15 25.51
C ASP A 347 5.07 -8.22 24.50
N PHE A 348 6.31 -8.10 25.01
CA PHE A 348 7.50 -7.94 24.18
C PHE A 348 7.78 -9.13 23.26
N GLN A 349 7.45 -10.36 23.68
CA GLN A 349 7.69 -11.55 22.89
C GLN A 349 6.84 -11.57 21.61
N GLU A 350 5.56 -11.22 21.72
CA GLU A 350 4.68 -11.16 20.55
C GLU A 350 5.01 -9.96 19.67
N ALA A 351 5.29 -8.79 20.28
CA ALA A 351 5.73 -7.61 19.54
C ALA A 351 6.96 -7.91 18.67
N GLU A 352 7.94 -8.65 19.20
CA GLU A 352 9.15 -9.03 18.44
C GLU A 352 8.79 -9.90 17.23
N ALA A 353 7.93 -10.91 17.43
CA ALA A 353 7.48 -11.78 16.34
C ALA A 353 6.77 -10.98 15.24
N VAL A 354 5.88 -10.07 15.62
CA VAL A 354 5.14 -9.21 14.69
C VAL A 354 6.07 -8.37 13.81
N TYR A 355 7.08 -7.72 14.40
CA TYR A 355 8.02 -6.89 13.62
C TYR A 355 8.96 -7.71 12.74
N ARG A 356 9.43 -8.87 13.23
CA ARG A 356 10.28 -9.76 12.41
C ARG A 356 9.52 -10.25 11.18
N GLU A 357 8.25 -10.60 11.35
CA GLU A 357 7.40 -11.05 10.25
C GLU A 357 7.10 -9.93 9.26
N ASP A 358 6.89 -8.69 9.73
CA ASP A 358 6.72 -7.53 8.85
C ASP A 358 7.97 -7.28 7.98
N LEU A 359 9.17 -7.37 8.58
CA LEU A 359 10.45 -7.16 7.91
C LEU A 359 10.83 -8.24 6.88
N ILE A 360 10.13 -9.39 6.85
CA ILE A 360 10.29 -10.38 5.79
C ILE A 360 9.86 -9.80 4.44
N ASN A 361 8.72 -9.11 4.44
CA ASN A 361 8.13 -8.53 3.23
C ASN A 361 8.59 -7.08 2.99
N TYR A 362 8.76 -6.32 4.07
CA TYR A 362 9.16 -4.91 3.99
C TYR A 362 10.58 -4.73 4.51
N LYS A 363 11.55 -5.18 3.71
CA LYS A 363 12.98 -5.06 4.02
C LYS A 363 13.33 -3.60 4.36
N ASP A 364 14.08 -3.40 5.42
CA ASP A 364 14.56 -2.09 5.87
C ASP A 364 13.46 -1.03 6.13
N ASN A 365 12.21 -1.43 6.36
CA ASN A 365 11.14 -0.51 6.75
C ASN A 365 11.45 0.12 8.12
N MET A 366 11.66 1.44 8.13
CA MET A 366 12.13 2.17 9.32
C MET A 366 11.20 2.00 10.53
N TRP A 367 9.91 1.81 10.32
CA TRP A 367 8.91 1.76 11.38
C TRP A 367 9.00 0.43 12.13
N SER A 368 9.09 -0.69 11.39
CA SER A 368 9.27 -2.01 11.97
C SER A 368 10.68 -2.20 12.55
N LEU A 369 11.71 -1.58 11.96
CA LEU A 369 13.05 -1.54 12.54
C LEU A 369 13.06 -0.80 13.90
N LEU A 370 12.37 0.33 14.02
CA LEU A 370 12.24 1.06 15.29
C LEU A 370 11.52 0.21 16.34
N GLY A 371 10.37 -0.36 15.99
CA GLY A 371 9.59 -1.20 16.89
C GLY A 371 10.36 -2.44 17.35
N LEU A 372 11.07 -3.12 16.43
CA LEU A 372 11.92 -4.26 16.77
C LEU A 372 13.08 -3.85 17.69
N HIS A 373 13.75 -2.74 17.41
CA HIS A 373 14.80 -2.21 18.28
C HIS A 373 14.30 -1.97 19.72
N GLN A 374 13.17 -1.27 19.87
CA GLN A 374 12.59 -0.96 21.17
C GLN A 374 12.16 -2.23 21.91
N THR A 375 11.60 -3.20 21.20
CA THR A 375 11.18 -4.49 21.75
C THR A 375 12.37 -5.34 22.23
N LEU A 376 13.47 -5.37 21.47
CA LEU A 376 14.70 -6.07 21.84
C LEU A 376 15.36 -5.42 23.06
N LYS A 377 15.36 -4.08 23.15
CA LYS A 377 15.82 -3.36 24.35
C LYS A 377 14.98 -3.72 25.58
N ALA A 378 13.66 -3.75 25.46
CA ALA A 378 12.75 -4.10 26.55
C ALA A 378 12.97 -5.53 27.08
N GLN A 379 13.42 -6.45 26.20
CA GLN A 379 13.82 -7.81 26.56
C GLN A 379 15.29 -7.97 26.99
N ASN A 380 16.05 -6.87 27.13
CA ASN A 380 17.47 -6.89 27.45
C ASN A 380 18.36 -7.63 26.43
N LYS A 381 17.92 -7.75 25.17
CA LYS A 381 18.68 -8.32 24.03
C LYS A 381 19.57 -7.23 23.37
N LEU A 382 20.49 -6.67 24.14
CA LEU A 382 21.14 -5.39 23.81
C LEU A 382 22.02 -5.41 22.55
N GLU A 383 22.78 -6.47 22.31
CA GLU A 383 23.65 -6.57 21.12
C GLU A 383 22.85 -6.61 19.83
N GLU A 384 21.76 -7.40 19.81
CA GLU A 384 20.86 -7.44 18.66
C GLU A 384 20.13 -6.09 18.50
N ALA A 385 19.65 -5.51 19.60
CA ALA A 385 18.99 -4.21 19.56
C ALA A 385 19.90 -3.13 18.97
N LYS A 386 21.20 -3.14 19.26
CA LYS A 386 22.19 -2.23 18.68
C LYS A 386 22.31 -2.42 17.17
N SER A 387 22.43 -3.66 16.69
CA SER A 387 22.49 -3.94 15.25
C SER A 387 21.23 -3.49 14.50
N ILE A 388 20.05 -3.71 15.07
CA ILE A 388 18.79 -3.24 14.49
C ILE A 388 18.70 -1.71 14.50
N PHE A 389 19.22 -1.05 15.53
CA PHE A 389 19.27 0.42 15.59
C PHE A 389 20.13 1.02 14.47
N GLU A 390 21.28 0.41 14.16
CA GLU A 390 22.14 0.86 13.05
C GLU A 390 21.43 0.76 11.69
N LYS A 391 20.58 -0.26 11.50
CA LYS A 391 19.71 -0.36 10.30
C LYS A 391 18.64 0.73 10.31
N TYR A 392 17.98 0.93 11.44
CA TYR A 392 16.97 1.99 11.60
C TYR A 392 17.55 3.37 11.24
N GLN A 393 18.74 3.71 11.75
CA GLN A 393 19.40 4.99 11.47
C GLN A 393 19.63 5.23 9.97
N LYS A 394 19.95 4.18 9.21
CA LYS A 394 20.09 4.26 7.75
C LYS A 394 18.73 4.43 7.08
N ALA A 395 17.74 3.63 7.47
CA ALA A 395 16.39 3.67 6.91
C ALA A 395 15.66 4.99 7.19
N SER A 396 15.93 5.64 8.32
CA SER A 396 15.27 6.88 8.74
C SER A 396 15.97 8.16 8.30
N VAL A 397 17.04 8.10 7.49
CA VAL A 397 17.84 9.28 7.14
C VAL A 397 17.05 10.34 6.35
N TYR A 398 16.00 9.89 5.64
CA TYR A 398 15.15 10.75 4.82
C TYR A 398 13.88 11.23 5.53
N ALA A 399 13.66 10.81 6.78
CA ALA A 399 12.46 11.18 7.53
C ALA A 399 12.47 12.67 7.87
N ASP A 400 11.33 13.34 7.63
CA ASP A 400 11.15 14.76 7.95
C ASP A 400 10.44 14.97 9.32
N ILE A 401 10.15 13.88 10.01
CA ILE A 401 9.60 13.85 11.36
C ILE A 401 10.45 13.00 12.30
N LYS A 402 10.34 13.29 13.60
CA LYS A 402 10.85 12.40 14.65
C LYS A 402 9.77 11.37 14.98
N VAL A 403 10.09 10.10 14.82
CA VAL A 403 9.21 8.98 15.19
C VAL A 403 9.66 8.40 16.53
N GLY A 404 8.72 8.27 17.47
CA GLY A 404 8.95 7.66 18.78
C GLY A 404 8.49 6.22 18.89
N ALA A 405 7.73 5.73 17.91
CA ALA A 405 7.18 4.38 17.86
C ALA A 405 6.90 3.99 16.40
N SER A 406 6.71 2.68 16.16
CA SER A 406 6.31 2.13 14.86
C SER A 406 4.87 2.53 14.44
N CYS A 407 4.02 2.86 15.41
CA CYS A 407 2.72 3.51 15.24
C CYS A 407 2.60 4.67 16.24
N LEU A 408 2.20 5.84 15.77
CA LEU A 408 2.03 7.03 16.62
C LEU A 408 0.75 7.02 17.46
N CYS A 409 -0.01 5.92 17.37
CA CYS A 409 -1.11 5.60 18.26
C CYS A 409 -0.59 5.22 19.66
N ALA A 410 0.62 4.66 19.77
CA ALA A 410 1.26 4.36 21.03
C ALA A 410 1.65 5.66 21.76
N SER A 411 1.17 5.81 22.99
CA SER A 411 1.27 7.01 23.83
C SER A 411 2.41 6.97 24.85
N LYS A 412 2.90 5.78 25.23
CA LYS A 412 3.90 5.62 26.32
C LYS A 412 5.32 5.30 25.83
N MET A 413 5.55 5.31 24.52
CA MET A 413 6.82 4.88 23.91
C MET A 413 7.87 6.00 23.78
N CYS A 414 7.56 7.23 24.20
CA CYS A 414 8.54 8.31 24.28
C CYS A 414 9.32 8.23 25.60
N SER A 415 10.52 7.66 25.53
CA SER A 415 11.59 7.87 26.52
C SER A 415 12.95 7.93 25.84
#